data_AF-A0A6A6EI87-F1
#
_entry.id   AF-A0A6A6EI87-F1
#
_cell.length_a   1.000
_cell.length_b   1.000
_cell.length_c   1.000
_cell.angle_alpha   90.00
_cell.angle_beta   90.00
_cell.angle_gamma   90.00
#
_symmetry.space_group_name_H-M   'P 1'
#
loop_
_entity.id
_entity.type
_entity.pdbx_description
1 polymer ?
#
loop_
_entity_poly.entity_id
_entity_poly.type
_entity_poly.pdbx_seq_one_letter_code
_entity_poly.pdbx_strand_id
1 'polypeptide(L)'
;MPHPLGNLLLLSFALYRTDDCDFDPYKTKAFLEERNLLEERAVIPRCILAYDDDPMEILEELTDFCNEVDEITDLFAQSVNAAVETFDNPGAEIRPIVLSTAEYIRIAGSFWILKLYYQLHLKFARLYNNGQSGFIEWITHFVHCLRSWQVEQVLSVQLFIESCGTFSASAMYGLIDEKYNSRERLQEQSSYFRNLATANRSLCNPAPYTTGVYYPISFERAARMRFFGYGPRASPWNSIPRVCPEDTLRPREVIGRNHGWILFETVRKNGDIFPSSYRHLFLDLGVFFWDQDRLMLWGLADPSDISTICASFKERIRQAHAQFEVMNFHDYQDFIQRRKSEWIVQWTRRPVQCSSEEW
;
A
#
# COMPACT_ATOMS: atom_id res chain seq x y z
N MET A 1 -2.48 20.03 7.24
CA MET A 1 -2.84 18.85 6.45
C MET A 1 -3.75 19.25 5.28
N PRO A 2 -3.51 18.76 4.04
CA PRO A 2 -4.38 18.99 2.88
C PRO A 2 -5.81 18.48 3.10
N HIS A 3 -6.81 19.19 2.57
CA HIS A 3 -8.25 18.92 2.78
C HIS A 3 -8.69 17.44 2.61
N PRO A 4 -8.26 16.69 1.57
CA PRO A 4 -8.67 15.28 1.42
C PRO A 4 -8.14 14.37 2.54
N LEU A 5 -6.91 14.60 3.03
CA LEU A 5 -6.33 13.83 4.13
C LEU A 5 -7.02 14.16 5.46
N GLY A 6 -7.34 15.44 5.69
CA GLY A 6 -8.05 15.86 6.90
C GLY A 6 -9.39 15.16 7.07
N ASN A 7 -10.15 14.97 5.99
CA ASN A 7 -11.41 14.24 6.05
C ASN A 7 -11.22 12.76 6.42
N LEU A 8 -10.26 12.07 5.80
CA LEU A 8 -10.00 10.67 6.10
C LEU A 8 -9.48 10.47 7.54
N LEU A 9 -8.62 11.37 8.01
CA LEU A 9 -8.16 11.41 9.39
C LEU A 9 -9.34 11.52 10.35
N LEU A 10 -10.20 12.52 10.17
CA LEU A 10 -11.35 12.75 11.05
C LEU A 10 -12.34 11.59 11.00
N LEU A 11 -12.57 10.99 9.82
CA LEU A 11 -13.34 9.75 9.66
C LEU A 11 -12.76 8.60 10.47
N SER A 12 -11.45 8.38 10.34
CA SER A 12 -10.77 7.27 10.98
C SER A 12 -10.69 7.44 12.49
N PHE A 13 -10.50 8.68 12.95
CA PHE A 13 -10.44 9.03 14.34
C PHE A 13 -11.82 8.97 15.01
N ALA A 14 -12.87 9.49 14.36
CA ALA A 14 -14.24 9.36 14.85
C ALA A 14 -14.65 7.89 15.00
N LEU A 15 -14.31 7.05 14.00
CA LEU A 15 -14.60 5.62 14.04
C LEU A 15 -13.77 4.88 15.10
N TYR A 16 -12.53 5.31 15.34
CA TYR A 16 -11.68 4.79 16.41
C TYR A 16 -12.30 5.03 17.79
N ARG A 17 -12.83 6.23 18.04
CA ARG A 17 -13.43 6.63 19.33
C ARG A 17 -14.89 6.22 19.52
N THR A 18 -15.59 5.84 18.45
CA THR A 18 -16.98 5.37 18.56
C THR A 18 -17.00 3.98 19.20
N ASP A 19 -17.64 3.83 20.36
CA ASP A 19 -17.83 2.53 20.98
C ASP A 19 -18.69 1.60 20.12
N ASP A 20 -18.53 0.28 20.28
CA ASP A 20 -19.27 -0.69 19.47
C ASP A 20 -20.79 -0.58 19.63
N CYS A 21 -21.25 -0.19 20.83
CA CYS A 21 -22.67 -0.02 21.13
C CYS A 21 -23.27 1.22 20.45
N ASP A 22 -22.45 2.22 20.16
CA ASP A 22 -22.86 3.50 19.56
C ASP A 22 -22.67 3.52 18.04
N PHE A 23 -22.02 2.49 17.49
CA PHE A 23 -21.82 2.35 16.05
C PHE A 23 -23.15 2.05 15.34
N ASP A 24 -23.60 2.98 14.50
CA ASP A 24 -24.80 2.82 13.66
C ASP A 24 -24.43 2.21 12.29
N PRO A 25 -24.71 0.91 12.06
CA PRO A 25 -24.37 0.26 10.80
C PRO A 25 -25.20 0.77 9.62
N TYR A 26 -26.45 1.17 9.83
CA TYR A 26 -27.35 1.61 8.77
C TYR A 26 -26.95 3.01 8.27
N LYS A 27 -26.67 3.92 9.18
CA LYS A 27 -26.19 5.27 8.85
C LYS A 27 -24.82 5.23 8.19
N THR A 28 -23.93 4.36 8.65
CA THR A 28 -22.63 4.16 8.02
C THR A 28 -22.77 3.58 6.62
N LYS A 29 -23.67 2.60 6.42
CA LYS A 29 -23.95 2.05 5.08
C LYS A 29 -24.51 3.12 4.14
N ALA A 30 -25.51 3.88 4.57
CA ALA A 30 -26.09 4.97 3.79
C ALA A 30 -25.04 6.03 3.40
N PHE A 31 -24.13 6.36 4.32
CA PHE A 31 -23.00 7.25 4.04
C PHE A 31 -22.09 6.70 2.91
N LEU A 32 -21.82 5.39 2.91
CA LEU A 32 -21.03 4.72 1.86
C LEU A 32 -21.81 4.52 0.55
N GLU A 33 -23.15 4.60 0.56
CA GLU A 33 -23.96 4.52 -0.66
C GLU A 33 -23.99 5.85 -1.42
N GLU A 34 -23.93 6.97 -0.70
CA GLU A 34 -24.21 8.29 -1.26
C GLU A 34 -22.94 9.11 -1.59
N ARG A 35 -21.77 8.79 -1.01
CA ARG A 35 -20.62 9.71 -1.01
C ARG A 35 -19.29 9.08 -1.43
N ASN A 36 -18.50 9.86 -2.17
CA ASN A 36 -17.07 9.56 -2.34
C ASN A 36 -16.31 10.06 -1.10
N LEU A 37 -15.54 9.17 -0.47
CA LEU A 37 -14.78 9.40 0.77
C LEU A 37 -13.83 10.60 0.72
N LEU A 38 -13.37 10.99 -0.48
CA LEU A 38 -12.38 12.04 -0.70
C LEU A 38 -12.94 13.34 -1.29
N GLU A 39 -14.13 13.32 -1.90
CA GLU A 39 -14.68 14.47 -2.64
C GLU A 39 -15.60 15.35 -1.79
N GLU A 40 -16.25 14.80 -0.76
CA GLU A 40 -17.19 15.57 0.06
C GLU A 40 -16.69 15.75 1.49
N ARG A 41 -16.98 16.92 2.08
CA ARG A 41 -16.90 17.09 3.53
C ARG A 41 -17.81 16.04 4.13
N ALA A 42 -17.23 14.96 4.64
CA ALA A 42 -17.97 14.01 5.44
C ALA A 42 -18.53 14.82 6.62
N VAL A 43 -19.83 15.08 6.59
CA VAL A 43 -20.55 15.56 7.76
C VAL A 43 -20.73 14.31 8.62
N ILE A 44 -19.64 13.84 9.20
CA ILE A 44 -19.74 12.89 10.29
C ILE A 44 -20.45 13.64 11.41
N PRO A 45 -21.43 13.03 12.08
CA PRO A 45 -22.13 13.68 13.18
C PRO A 45 -21.12 14.00 14.30
N ARG A 46 -20.77 15.28 14.42
CA ARG A 46 -20.58 16.13 15.62
C ARG A 46 -19.97 15.59 16.93
N CYS A 47 -19.48 14.37 17.05
CA CYS A 47 -19.04 13.83 18.34
C CYS A 47 -17.61 13.26 18.28
N ILE A 48 -16.65 14.05 17.77
CA ILE A 48 -15.22 13.76 18.02
C ILE A 48 -14.88 14.08 19.49
N LEU A 49 -15.63 15.01 20.08
CA LEU A 49 -15.57 15.40 21.49
C LEU A 49 -16.87 14.95 22.15
N ALA A 50 -16.80 14.02 23.09
CA ALA A 50 -17.83 13.77 24.09
C ALA A 50 -17.84 14.91 25.13
N TYR A 51 -18.94 15.03 25.87
CA TYR A 51 -19.15 16.13 26.82
C TYR A 51 -18.10 16.16 27.95
N ASP A 52 -17.57 15.01 28.34
CA ASP A 52 -16.64 14.84 29.45
C ASP A 52 -15.16 14.67 29.00
N ASP A 53 -14.88 14.80 27.71
CA ASP A 53 -13.51 14.63 27.20
C ASP A 53 -12.63 15.85 27.54
N ASP A 54 -11.36 15.60 27.91
CA ASP A 54 -10.34 16.65 27.93
C ASP A 54 -9.90 16.98 26.49
N PRO A 55 -10.07 18.23 26.02
CA PRO A 55 -9.64 18.63 24.69
C PRO A 55 -8.14 18.45 24.44
N MET A 56 -7.30 18.55 25.47
CA MET A 56 -5.84 18.39 25.33
C MET A 56 -5.47 16.92 25.12
N GLU A 57 -6.06 16.01 25.88
CA GLU A 57 -5.86 14.56 25.70
C GLU A 57 -6.29 14.14 24.28
N ILE A 58 -7.41 14.67 23.77
CA ILE A 58 -7.85 14.38 22.40
C ILE A 58 -6.89 14.90 21.34
N LEU A 59 -6.29 16.07 21.56
CA LEU A 59 -5.30 16.60 20.61
C LEU A 59 -4.02 15.76 20.62
N GLU A 60 -3.61 15.26 21.78
CA GLU A 60 -2.48 14.32 21.89
C GLU A 60 -2.80 13.00 21.18
N GLU A 61 -3.96 12.39 21.46
CA GLU A 61 -4.42 11.18 20.78
C GLU A 61 -4.49 11.36 19.25
N LEU A 62 -5.03 12.48 18.79
CA LEU A 62 -5.12 12.79 17.36
C LEU A 62 -3.74 12.96 16.73
N THR A 63 -2.80 13.57 17.46
CA THR A 63 -1.42 13.78 17.01
C THR A 63 -0.70 12.43 16.86
N ASP A 64 -0.80 11.55 17.85
CA ASP A 64 -0.23 10.20 17.78
C ASP A 64 -0.86 9.40 16.63
N PHE A 65 -2.17 9.55 16.44
CA PHE A 65 -2.90 8.90 15.36
C PHE A 65 -2.45 9.39 13.98
N CYS A 66 -2.11 10.67 13.84
CA CYS A 66 -1.50 11.24 12.63
C CYS A 66 -0.07 10.74 12.41
N ASN A 67 0.77 10.81 13.45
CA ASN A 67 2.17 10.44 13.39
C ASN A 67 2.36 9.00 12.91
N GLU A 68 1.50 8.06 13.35
CA GLU A 68 1.55 6.68 12.88
C GLU A 68 1.43 6.56 11.35
N VAL A 69 0.57 7.36 10.71
CA VAL A 69 0.41 7.35 9.24
C VAL A 69 1.54 8.11 8.54
N ASP A 70 2.09 9.15 9.16
CA ASP A 70 3.24 9.88 8.62
C ASP A 70 4.50 9.02 8.61
N GLU A 71 4.76 8.30 9.70
CA GLU A 71 5.91 7.41 9.82
C GLU A 71 5.86 6.25 8.82
N ILE A 72 4.71 5.58 8.66
CA ILE A 72 4.58 4.50 7.68
C ILE A 72 4.63 5.02 6.23
N THR A 73 4.17 6.25 5.99
CA THR A 73 4.26 6.90 4.68
C THR A 73 5.71 7.14 4.29
N ASP A 74 6.53 7.69 5.20
CA ASP A 74 7.97 7.82 4.98
C ASP A 74 8.61 6.46 4.79
N LEU A 75 8.30 5.49 5.66
CA LEU A 75 8.85 4.14 5.59
C LEU A 75 8.59 3.48 4.23
N PHE A 76 7.35 3.54 3.74
CA PHE A 76 6.99 3.05 2.40
C PHE A 76 7.84 3.73 1.33
N ALA A 77 7.93 5.06 1.36
CA ALA A 77 8.66 5.82 0.36
C ALA A 77 10.16 5.50 0.34
N GLN A 78 10.79 5.43 1.52
CA GLN A 78 12.20 5.05 1.63
C GLN A 78 12.43 3.61 1.16
N SER A 79 11.49 2.69 1.42
CA SER A 79 11.60 1.29 0.97
C SER A 79 11.59 1.17 -0.54
N VAL A 80 10.65 1.86 -1.19
CA VAL A 80 10.53 1.83 -2.65
C VAL A 80 11.74 2.50 -3.27
N ASN A 81 12.16 3.66 -2.75
CA ASN A 81 13.37 4.34 -3.20
C ASN A 81 14.60 3.44 -3.09
N ALA A 82 14.77 2.79 -1.94
CA ALA A 82 15.85 1.83 -1.75
C ALA A 82 15.78 0.67 -2.72
N ALA A 83 14.59 0.15 -3.01
CA ALA A 83 14.41 -0.93 -3.98
C ALA A 83 14.78 -0.48 -5.41
N VAL A 84 14.39 0.73 -5.83
CA VAL A 84 14.72 1.28 -7.15
C VAL A 84 16.23 1.58 -7.26
N GLU A 85 16.81 2.26 -6.28
CA GLU A 85 18.25 2.59 -6.28
C GLU A 85 19.12 1.33 -6.22
N THR A 86 18.73 0.34 -5.39
CA THR A 86 19.41 -0.97 -5.35
C THR A 86 19.22 -1.71 -6.68
N PHE A 87 18.08 -1.54 -7.34
CA PHE A 87 17.87 -2.08 -8.68
C PHE A 87 18.78 -1.40 -9.68
N ASP A 88 18.92 -0.08 -9.72
CA ASP A 88 19.77 0.56 -10.72
C ASP A 88 21.26 0.35 -10.43
N ASN A 89 21.67 0.53 -9.16
CA ASN A 89 23.04 0.37 -8.71
C ASN A 89 23.11 -0.28 -7.30
N PRO A 90 23.18 -1.62 -7.21
CA PRO A 90 23.15 -2.35 -5.94
C PRO A 90 24.23 -1.99 -4.90
N GLY A 91 25.28 -1.28 -5.30
CA GLY A 91 26.41 -0.90 -4.45
C GLY A 91 26.48 0.60 -4.14
N ALA A 92 25.54 1.42 -4.62
CA ALA A 92 25.52 2.84 -4.33
C ALA A 92 24.97 3.14 -2.93
N GLU A 93 25.39 4.26 -2.36
CA GLU A 93 24.71 4.82 -1.20
C GLU A 93 23.31 5.30 -1.62
N ILE A 94 22.28 4.75 -0.98
CA ILE A 94 20.90 5.10 -1.25
C ILE A 94 20.61 6.44 -0.58
N ARG A 95 20.40 7.46 -1.40
CA ARG A 95 20.03 8.80 -0.94
C ARG A 95 18.59 8.80 -0.42
N PRO A 96 18.30 9.38 0.75
CA PRO A 96 16.93 9.48 1.25
C PRO A 96 16.02 10.22 0.27
N ILE A 97 14.79 9.74 0.14
CA ILE A 97 13.80 10.38 -0.73
C ILE A 97 13.02 11.45 0.04
N VAL A 98 12.77 12.58 -0.62
CA VAL A 98 11.86 13.63 -0.13
C VAL A 98 10.61 13.60 -0.98
N LEU A 99 9.46 13.35 -0.36
CA LEU A 99 8.18 13.32 -1.06
C LEU A 99 7.73 14.72 -1.47
N SER A 100 7.21 14.84 -2.69
CA SER A 100 6.40 16.00 -3.04
C SER A 100 5.12 16.01 -2.18
N THR A 101 4.48 17.18 -2.04
CA THR A 101 3.18 17.26 -1.35
C THR A 101 2.14 16.33 -1.99
N ALA A 102 2.15 16.19 -3.31
CA ALA A 102 1.18 15.37 -4.03
C ALA A 102 1.45 13.87 -3.83
N GLU A 103 2.72 13.45 -3.83
CA GLU A 103 3.12 12.07 -3.54
C GLU A 103 2.76 11.67 -2.12
N TYR A 104 3.09 12.52 -1.14
CA TYR A 104 2.71 12.32 0.25
C TYR A 104 1.19 12.19 0.40
N ILE A 105 0.40 13.07 -0.23
CA ILE A 105 -1.08 12.98 -0.17
C ILE A 105 -1.60 11.64 -0.69
N ARG A 106 -1.05 11.14 -1.80
CA ARG A 106 -1.51 9.87 -2.39
C ARG A 106 -1.13 8.67 -1.51
N ILE A 107 0.10 8.64 -1.00
CA ILE A 107 0.58 7.54 -0.14
C ILE A 107 -0.16 7.55 1.20
N ALA A 108 -0.13 8.67 1.94
CA ALA A 108 -0.79 8.80 3.22
C ALA A 108 -2.31 8.57 3.10
N GLY A 109 -2.93 9.09 2.04
CA GLY A 109 -4.36 8.89 1.77
C GLY A 109 -4.71 7.42 1.58
N SER A 110 -3.83 6.64 0.97
CA SER A 110 -4.01 5.20 0.77
C SER A 110 -3.92 4.42 2.08
N PHE A 111 -2.96 4.78 2.95
CA PHE A 111 -2.88 4.23 4.30
C PHE A 111 -4.11 4.57 5.13
N TRP A 112 -4.62 5.81 5.03
CA TRP A 112 -5.85 6.20 5.70
C TRP A 112 -7.09 5.45 5.20
N ILE A 113 -7.25 5.28 3.89
CA ILE A 113 -8.35 4.48 3.32
C ILE A 113 -8.26 3.03 3.79
N LEU A 114 -7.05 2.45 3.79
CA LEU A 114 -6.84 1.09 4.28
C LEU A 114 -7.17 0.97 5.77
N LYS A 115 -6.71 1.94 6.58
CA LYS A 115 -7.02 2.01 8.02
C LYS A 115 -8.53 2.08 8.25
N LEU A 116 -9.23 2.97 7.55
CA LEU A 116 -10.69 3.07 7.59
C LEU A 116 -11.39 1.77 7.22
N TYR A 117 -10.98 1.12 6.13
CA TYR A 117 -11.57 -0.14 5.68
C TYR A 117 -11.54 -1.20 6.78
N TYR A 118 -10.39 -1.38 7.42
CA TYR A 118 -10.23 -2.41 8.44
C TYR A 118 -10.84 -2.03 9.80
N GLN A 119 -10.89 -0.74 10.16
CA GLN A 119 -11.68 -0.28 11.31
C GLN A 119 -13.17 -0.58 11.11
N LEU A 120 -13.72 -0.25 9.93
CA LEU A 120 -15.11 -0.57 9.59
C LEU A 120 -15.32 -2.08 9.61
N HIS A 121 -14.37 -2.85 9.08
CA HIS A 121 -14.42 -4.30 9.10
C HIS A 121 -14.62 -4.84 10.52
N LEU A 122 -13.82 -4.37 11.48
CA LEU A 122 -13.93 -4.76 12.89
C LEU A 122 -15.27 -4.36 13.51
N LYS A 123 -15.76 -3.15 13.24
CA LYS A 123 -17.05 -2.66 13.76
C LYS A 123 -18.22 -3.47 13.23
N PHE A 124 -18.25 -3.70 11.92
CA PHE A 124 -19.26 -4.52 11.27
C PHE A 124 -19.18 -5.98 11.75
N ALA A 125 -18.00 -6.60 11.79
CA ALA A 125 -17.83 -8.00 12.20
C ALA A 125 -18.43 -8.32 13.59
N ARG A 126 -18.29 -7.40 14.55
CA ARG A 126 -18.86 -7.55 15.91
C ARG A 126 -20.39 -7.57 15.91
N LEU A 127 -21.04 -6.79 15.05
CA LEU A 127 -22.51 -6.78 14.90
C LEU A 127 -23.05 -8.07 14.25
N TYR A 128 -22.29 -8.68 13.34
CA TYR A 128 -22.68 -9.94 12.68
C TYR A 128 -22.67 -11.15 13.60
N ASN A 129 -21.74 -11.19 14.55
CA ASN A 129 -21.74 -12.21 15.59
C ASN A 129 -23.02 -12.16 16.46
N ASN A 130 -23.78 -11.06 16.38
CA ASN A 130 -25.07 -10.87 17.05
C ASN A 130 -26.29 -11.12 16.12
N GLY A 131 -26.10 -11.68 14.92
CA GLY A 131 -27.19 -12.19 14.07
C GLY A 131 -27.83 -11.20 13.09
N GLN A 132 -27.26 -10.01 12.87
CA GLN A 132 -27.75 -9.05 11.87
C GLN A 132 -27.23 -9.43 10.46
N SER A 133 -28.03 -9.36 9.39
CA SER A 133 -27.62 -9.69 8.01
C SER A 133 -27.23 -8.45 7.20
N GLY A 134 -26.08 -8.46 6.49
CA GLY A 134 -25.57 -7.30 5.74
C GLY A 134 -24.05 -7.24 5.46
N PHE A 135 -23.25 -8.22 5.90
CA PHE A 135 -21.78 -8.13 5.97
C PHE A 135 -21.10 -7.86 4.63
N ILE A 136 -21.68 -8.34 3.54
CA ILE A 136 -21.10 -8.22 2.20
C ILE A 136 -21.47 -6.88 1.55
N GLU A 137 -22.58 -6.26 1.94
CA GLU A 137 -23.10 -5.08 1.27
C GLU A 137 -22.22 -3.85 1.55
N TRP A 138 -21.85 -3.61 2.82
CA TRP A 138 -21.00 -2.46 3.17
C TRP A 138 -19.62 -2.52 2.50
N ILE A 139 -19.04 -3.72 2.35
CA ILE A 139 -17.75 -3.92 1.67
C ILE A 139 -17.88 -3.47 0.22
N THR A 140 -18.97 -3.87 -0.42
CA THR A 140 -19.27 -3.48 -1.80
C THR A 140 -19.39 -1.96 -1.88
N HIS A 141 -20.21 -1.33 -1.03
CA HIS A 141 -20.38 0.13 -1.02
C HIS A 141 -19.07 0.87 -0.76
N PHE A 142 -18.25 0.42 0.20
CA PHE A 142 -16.96 1.03 0.50
C PHE A 142 -16.04 1.05 -0.72
N VAL A 143 -15.88 -0.09 -1.41
CA VAL A 143 -15.00 -0.13 -2.59
C VAL A 143 -15.60 0.70 -3.73
N HIS A 144 -16.93 0.78 -3.87
CA HIS A 144 -17.58 1.63 -4.88
C HIS A 144 -17.46 3.14 -4.59
N CYS A 145 -17.24 3.54 -3.33
CA CYS A 145 -16.93 4.94 -2.96
C CYS A 145 -15.58 5.43 -3.52
N LEU A 146 -14.71 4.50 -3.95
CA LEU A 146 -13.37 4.79 -4.41
C LEU A 146 -13.30 4.84 -5.95
N ARG A 147 -12.43 5.69 -6.48
CA ARG A 147 -12.03 5.67 -7.90
C ARG A 147 -11.13 4.47 -8.19
N SER A 148 -11.04 4.00 -9.43
CA SER A 148 -10.21 2.82 -9.73
C SER A 148 -8.73 3.05 -9.38
N TRP A 149 -8.22 4.26 -9.60
CA TRP A 149 -6.84 4.61 -9.25
C TRP A 149 -6.59 4.62 -7.73
N GLN A 150 -7.58 5.03 -6.93
CA GLN A 150 -7.51 4.97 -5.47
C GLN A 150 -7.46 3.53 -4.99
N VAL A 151 -8.27 2.65 -5.61
CA VAL A 151 -8.25 1.22 -5.28
C VAL A 151 -6.86 0.64 -5.51
N GLU A 152 -6.23 0.89 -6.65
CA GLU A 152 -4.90 0.33 -6.92
C GLU A 152 -3.78 0.94 -6.06
N GLN A 153 -3.89 2.22 -5.68
CA GLN A 153 -3.02 2.82 -4.67
C GLN A 153 -3.16 2.11 -3.32
N VAL A 154 -4.39 1.90 -2.84
CA VAL A 154 -4.64 1.18 -1.57
C VAL A 154 -4.13 -0.27 -1.63
N LEU A 155 -4.23 -0.93 -2.79
CA LEU A 155 -3.68 -2.26 -2.99
C LEU A 155 -2.14 -2.28 -2.91
N SER A 156 -1.48 -1.26 -3.45
CA SER A 156 -0.02 -1.12 -3.36
C SER A 156 0.46 -1.03 -1.91
N VAL A 157 -0.17 -0.19 -1.07
CA VAL A 157 0.19 -0.10 0.36
C VAL A 157 -0.21 -1.35 1.17
N GLN A 158 -1.31 -2.02 0.81
CA GLN A 158 -1.67 -3.29 1.45
C GLN A 158 -0.60 -4.36 1.14
N LEU A 159 -0.17 -4.46 -0.12
CA LEU A 159 0.89 -5.40 -0.54
C LEU A 159 2.19 -5.13 0.22
N PHE A 160 2.54 -3.86 0.41
CA PHE A 160 3.70 -3.46 1.22
C PHE A 160 3.58 -3.95 2.67
N ILE A 161 2.45 -3.70 3.34
CA ILE A 161 2.21 -4.16 4.72
C ILE A 161 2.32 -5.70 4.82
N GLU A 162 1.76 -6.42 3.85
CA GLU A 162 1.84 -7.89 3.80
C GLU A 162 3.28 -8.38 3.58
N SER A 163 4.06 -7.69 2.75
CA SER A 163 5.47 -7.99 2.52
C SER A 163 6.33 -7.76 3.77
N CYS A 164 6.05 -6.70 4.54
CA CYS A 164 6.69 -6.44 5.83
C CYS A 164 6.31 -7.49 6.88
N GLY A 165 5.13 -8.11 6.76
CA GLY A 165 4.72 -9.17 7.68
C GLY A 165 5.43 -10.50 7.45
N THR A 166 5.78 -10.85 6.22
CA THR A 166 6.22 -12.20 5.85
C THR A 166 7.74 -12.26 5.62
N PHE A 167 8.33 -13.47 5.61
CA PHE A 167 9.65 -13.68 4.99
C PHE A 167 9.45 -13.62 3.47
N SER A 168 9.27 -12.38 2.99
CA SER A 168 8.95 -11.89 1.65
C SER A 168 8.31 -12.83 0.61
N ALA A 169 7.09 -12.47 0.17
CA ALA A 169 6.54 -12.89 -1.13
C ALA A 169 6.78 -11.83 -2.24
N SER A 170 7.38 -10.67 -1.93
CA SER A 170 7.68 -9.61 -2.89
C SER A 170 9.17 -9.57 -3.16
N ALA A 171 9.53 -9.97 -4.37
CA ALA A 171 10.92 -10.04 -4.78
C ALA A 171 11.63 -8.67 -4.80
N MET A 172 10.87 -7.56 -4.73
CA MET A 172 11.41 -6.19 -4.63
C MET A 172 11.96 -5.88 -3.24
N TYR A 173 11.20 -6.19 -2.19
CA TYR A 173 11.60 -5.90 -0.81
C TYR A 173 12.55 -6.94 -0.22
N GLY A 174 12.73 -8.10 -0.87
CA GLY A 174 13.74 -9.09 -0.50
C GLY A 174 15.18 -8.71 -0.89
N LEU A 175 15.34 -7.65 -1.68
CA LEU A 175 16.62 -7.23 -2.25
C LEU A 175 17.32 -6.09 -1.49
N ILE A 176 16.60 -5.39 -0.61
CA ILE A 176 17.11 -4.25 0.13
C ILE A 176 17.88 -4.71 1.37
N ASP A 177 18.94 -3.97 1.74
CA ASP A 177 19.73 -4.20 2.97
C ASP A 177 18.82 -4.16 4.21
N GLU A 178 19.18 -4.88 5.28
CA GLU A 178 18.45 -4.90 6.56
C GLU A 178 18.21 -3.48 7.10
N LYS A 179 19.14 -2.54 6.88
CA LYS A 179 18.96 -1.12 7.26
C LYS A 179 17.80 -0.41 6.57
N TYR A 180 17.36 -0.90 5.41
CA TYR A 180 16.20 -0.39 4.67
C TYR A 180 15.01 -1.36 4.76
N ASN A 181 15.14 -2.46 5.50
CA ASN A 181 14.07 -3.40 5.71
C ASN A 181 13.01 -2.77 6.62
N SER A 182 11.83 -2.58 6.05
CA SER A 182 10.71 -1.92 6.72
C SER A 182 9.95 -2.81 7.67
N ARG A 183 10.28 -4.10 7.74
CA ARG A 183 9.63 -5.06 8.64
C ARG A 183 9.80 -4.71 10.12
N GLU A 184 11.04 -4.53 10.58
CA GLU A 184 11.31 -4.28 12.00
C GLU A 184 10.76 -2.92 12.42
N ARG A 185 11.04 -1.89 11.61
CA ARG A 185 10.51 -0.54 11.84
C ARG A 185 8.98 -0.50 11.88
N LEU A 186 8.30 -1.15 10.94
CA LEU A 186 6.84 -1.21 10.95
C LEU A 186 6.28 -1.92 12.19
N GLN A 187 6.97 -2.96 12.69
CA GLN A 187 6.57 -3.69 13.90
C GLN A 187 6.76 -2.88 15.18
N GLU A 188 7.76 -2.01 15.21
CA GLU A 188 8.06 -1.13 16.35
C GLU A 188 7.18 0.12 16.36
N GLN A 189 6.98 0.74 15.20
CA GLN A 189 6.42 2.10 15.08
C GLN A 189 4.88 2.13 14.98
N SER A 190 4.25 1.09 14.42
CA SER A 190 2.78 1.08 14.25
C SER A 190 2.13 -0.15 14.86
N SER A 191 1.41 0.07 15.97
CA SER A 191 0.60 -0.98 16.57
C SER A 191 -0.57 -1.41 15.67
N TYR A 192 -1.18 -0.45 14.96
CA TYR A 192 -2.32 -0.72 14.07
C TYR A 192 -1.91 -1.59 12.89
N PHE A 193 -0.88 -1.17 12.14
CA PHE A 193 -0.46 -1.89 10.95
C PHE A 193 0.25 -3.20 11.29
N ARG A 194 0.89 -3.32 12.46
CA ARG A 194 1.34 -4.62 12.99
C ARG A 194 0.18 -5.58 13.23
N ASN A 195 -0.89 -5.13 13.89
CA ASN A 195 -2.07 -5.95 14.14
C ASN A 195 -2.77 -6.31 12.83
N LEU A 196 -2.81 -5.38 11.87
CA LEU A 196 -3.35 -5.63 10.54
C LEU A 196 -2.55 -6.69 9.77
N ALA A 197 -1.22 -6.57 9.74
CA ALA A 197 -0.34 -7.54 9.09
C ALA A 197 -0.43 -8.94 9.72
N THR A 198 -0.72 -9.00 11.02
CA THR A 198 -0.96 -10.25 11.75
C THR A 198 -2.34 -10.82 11.42
N ALA A 199 -3.37 -9.98 11.46
CA ALA A 199 -4.74 -10.36 11.14
C ALA A 199 -4.83 -10.88 9.70
N ASN A 200 -4.32 -10.15 8.70
CA ASN A 200 -4.32 -10.58 7.29
C ASN A 200 -3.68 -11.96 7.07
N ARG A 201 -2.65 -12.33 7.84
CA ARG A 201 -2.07 -13.69 7.77
C ARG A 201 -3.04 -14.77 8.22
N SER A 202 -3.77 -14.53 9.30
CA SER A 202 -4.83 -15.43 9.77
C SER A 202 -6.01 -15.50 8.79
N LEU A 203 -6.20 -14.48 7.95
CA LEU A 203 -7.28 -14.41 6.94
C LEU A 203 -6.93 -15.11 5.62
N CYS A 204 -5.66 -15.05 5.19
CA CYS A 204 -5.20 -15.65 3.95
C CYS A 204 -4.91 -17.16 4.08
N ASN A 205 -4.69 -17.68 5.30
CA ASN A 205 -4.55 -19.11 5.60
C ASN A 205 -5.64 -19.56 6.59
N PRO A 206 -6.90 -19.73 6.14
CA PRO A 206 -7.91 -20.33 7.00
C PRO A 206 -7.52 -21.79 7.24
N ALA A 207 -7.30 -22.16 8.50
CA ALA A 207 -7.31 -23.57 8.89
C ALA A 207 -8.62 -24.17 8.36
N PRO A 208 -8.58 -25.32 7.66
CA PRO A 208 -9.80 -25.91 7.16
C PRO A 208 -10.62 -26.36 8.37
N TYR A 209 -11.93 -26.21 8.30
CA TYR A 209 -12.91 -26.74 9.28
C TYR A 209 -13.11 -25.94 10.58
N THR A 210 -13.79 -24.79 10.49
CA THR A 210 -14.80 -24.44 11.51
C THR A 210 -15.98 -23.76 10.83
N THR A 211 -17.02 -24.55 10.57
CA THR A 211 -18.31 -24.10 10.05
C THR A 211 -18.96 -23.15 11.04
N GLY A 212 -18.93 -21.84 10.77
CA GLY A 212 -19.75 -20.85 11.47
C GLY A 212 -19.09 -19.50 11.76
N VAL A 213 -17.77 -19.36 11.59
CA VAL A 213 -17.08 -18.08 11.83
C VAL A 213 -16.98 -17.31 10.52
N TYR A 214 -17.62 -16.13 10.46
CA TYR A 214 -17.48 -15.22 9.31
C TYR A 214 -16.04 -14.71 9.24
N TYR A 215 -15.31 -15.07 8.19
CA TYR A 215 -13.93 -14.66 8.00
C TYR A 215 -13.86 -13.23 7.43
N PRO A 216 -13.02 -12.35 8.01
CA PRO A 216 -12.75 -11.05 7.43
C PRO A 216 -12.27 -11.13 5.97
N ILE A 217 -12.80 -10.24 5.13
CA ILE A 217 -12.44 -10.13 3.71
C ILE A 217 -11.37 -9.03 3.63
N SER A 218 -10.18 -9.39 3.12
CA SER A 218 -9.12 -8.40 2.88
C SER A 218 -9.54 -7.34 1.88
N PHE A 219 -8.95 -6.14 1.95
CA PHE A 219 -9.26 -5.09 0.98
C PHE A 219 -8.95 -5.54 -0.45
N GLU A 220 -7.85 -6.27 -0.66
CA GLU A 220 -7.51 -6.96 -1.91
C GLU A 220 -8.68 -7.77 -2.48
N ARG A 221 -9.25 -8.66 -1.66
CA ARG A 221 -10.36 -9.51 -2.09
C ARG A 221 -11.62 -8.68 -2.37
N ALA A 222 -11.91 -7.67 -1.56
CA ALA A 222 -13.02 -6.74 -1.78
C ALA A 222 -12.87 -5.93 -3.08
N ALA A 223 -11.69 -5.37 -3.33
CA ALA A 223 -11.34 -4.64 -4.53
C ALA A 223 -11.53 -5.49 -5.79
N ARG A 224 -11.10 -6.76 -5.75
CA ARG A 224 -11.19 -7.64 -6.91
C ARG A 224 -12.62 -8.14 -7.15
N MET A 225 -13.45 -8.27 -6.11
CA MET A 225 -14.90 -8.52 -6.28
C MET A 225 -15.57 -7.42 -7.12
N ARG A 226 -15.17 -6.14 -6.94
CA ARG A 226 -15.67 -5.02 -7.77
C ARG A 226 -15.33 -5.17 -9.25
N PHE A 227 -14.11 -5.59 -9.59
CA PHE A 227 -13.65 -5.60 -10.99
C PHE A 227 -13.93 -6.88 -11.77
N PHE A 228 -14.03 -8.03 -11.09
CA PHE A 228 -14.11 -9.34 -11.73
C PHE A 228 -15.36 -10.15 -11.38
N GLY A 229 -16.19 -9.66 -10.46
CA GLY A 229 -17.32 -10.42 -9.92
C GLY A 229 -16.88 -11.60 -9.04
N TYR A 230 -17.85 -12.38 -8.55
CA TYR A 230 -17.59 -13.60 -7.78
C TYR A 230 -17.14 -14.73 -8.73
N GLY A 231 -15.85 -14.77 -9.10
CA GLY A 231 -15.25 -15.77 -10.00
C GLY A 231 -13.85 -16.23 -9.57
N PRO A 232 -13.38 -17.45 -9.95
CA PRO A 232 -12.50 -18.25 -9.10
C PRO A 232 -10.98 -18.11 -9.36
N ARG A 233 -10.21 -18.36 -8.27
CA ARG A 233 -8.83 -18.92 -8.19
C ARG A 233 -7.62 -18.16 -8.77
N ALA A 234 -7.76 -17.07 -9.51
CA ALA A 234 -6.59 -16.27 -9.89
C ALA A 234 -6.01 -15.58 -8.65
N SER A 235 -4.68 -15.60 -8.48
CA SER A 235 -4.01 -14.81 -7.45
C SER A 235 -4.43 -13.35 -7.61
N PRO A 236 -5.02 -12.71 -6.59
CA PRO A 236 -5.69 -11.43 -6.80
C PRO A 236 -4.67 -10.28 -7.05
N TRP A 237 -3.41 -10.48 -6.68
CA TRP A 237 -2.23 -9.67 -7.05
C TRP A 237 -1.87 -9.69 -8.54
N ASN A 238 -2.29 -10.71 -9.29
CA ASN A 238 -1.94 -10.88 -10.71
C ASN A 238 -3.08 -10.46 -11.65
N SER A 239 -4.10 -9.77 -11.15
CA SER A 239 -5.29 -9.41 -11.91
C SER A 239 -5.24 -7.94 -12.35
N ILE A 240 -5.12 -7.69 -13.66
CA ILE A 240 -5.06 -6.34 -14.23
C ILE A 240 -6.45 -5.69 -14.18
N PRO A 241 -6.65 -4.53 -13.54
CA PRO A 241 -7.97 -3.98 -13.30
C PRO A 241 -8.70 -3.59 -14.60
N ARG A 242 -10.02 -3.80 -14.59
CA ARG A 242 -10.93 -3.18 -15.56
C ARG A 242 -11.11 -1.72 -15.15
N VAL A 243 -10.96 -0.78 -16.09
CA VAL A 243 -11.19 0.65 -15.77
C VAL A 243 -12.69 0.88 -15.87
N CYS A 244 -13.29 1.38 -14.80
CA CYS A 244 -14.69 1.74 -14.80
C CYS A 244 -14.93 2.97 -15.69
N PRO A 245 -15.96 2.97 -16.56
CA PRO A 245 -16.29 4.13 -17.40
C PRO A 245 -16.56 5.43 -16.62
N GLU A 246 -16.89 5.33 -15.33
CA GLU A 246 -17.19 6.47 -14.46
C GLU A 246 -15.95 7.31 -14.08
N ASP A 247 -14.73 6.78 -14.29
CA ASP A 247 -13.47 7.50 -14.00
C ASP A 247 -13.14 8.59 -15.04
N THR A 248 -13.87 8.68 -16.16
CA THR A 248 -13.60 9.66 -17.24
C THR A 248 -14.47 10.92 -17.18
N LEU A 249 -15.44 11.00 -16.26
CA LEU A 249 -16.54 11.97 -16.35
C LEU A 249 -16.46 13.20 -15.42
N ARG A 250 -15.43 13.37 -14.58
CA ARG A 250 -15.32 14.54 -13.67
C ARG A 250 -14.01 15.35 -13.88
N PRO A 251 -14.07 16.54 -14.51
CA PRO A 251 -12.90 17.38 -14.79
C PRO A 251 -12.23 18.04 -13.56
N ARG A 252 -12.87 18.03 -12.38
CA ARG A 252 -12.38 18.73 -11.18
C ARG A 252 -11.32 17.95 -10.37
N GLU A 253 -10.97 16.73 -10.77
CA GLU A 253 -10.25 15.76 -9.92
C GLU A 253 -8.81 15.45 -10.40
N VAL A 254 -8.11 16.46 -10.93
CA VAL A 254 -6.73 16.30 -11.46
C VAL A 254 -5.68 16.13 -10.35
N ILE A 255 -5.99 16.44 -9.09
CA ILE A 255 -5.01 16.38 -7.98
C ILE A 255 -4.70 14.93 -7.57
N GLY A 256 -5.65 14.01 -7.71
CA GLY A 256 -5.49 12.59 -7.35
C GLY A 256 -5.10 11.68 -8.51
N ARG A 257 -5.56 11.99 -9.73
CA ARG A 257 -5.14 11.30 -10.96
C ARG A 257 -3.71 11.70 -11.29
N ASN A 258 -2.79 10.75 -11.22
CA ASN A 258 -1.38 11.02 -11.41
C ASN A 258 -0.80 10.40 -12.68
N HIS A 259 0.45 10.76 -12.95
CA HIS A 259 1.21 10.33 -14.11
C HIS A 259 1.38 8.81 -14.17
N GLY A 260 1.50 8.14 -13.02
CA GLY A 260 1.54 6.67 -12.95
C GLY A 260 0.25 6.01 -13.44
N TRP A 261 -0.92 6.58 -13.12
CA TRP A 261 -2.20 6.10 -13.66
C TRP A 261 -2.33 6.33 -15.16
N ILE A 262 -1.88 7.50 -15.65
CA ILE A 262 -1.87 7.81 -17.09
C ILE A 262 -0.96 6.84 -17.86
N LEU A 263 0.23 6.55 -17.31
CA LEU A 263 1.15 5.54 -17.81
C LEU A 263 0.46 4.17 -17.89
N PHE A 264 -0.15 3.72 -16.78
CA PHE A 264 -0.88 2.45 -16.74
C PHE A 264 -1.97 2.37 -17.81
N GLU A 265 -2.82 3.40 -17.95
CA GLU A 265 -3.88 3.44 -18.96
C GLU A 265 -3.32 3.34 -20.38
N THR A 266 -2.17 3.97 -20.63
CA THR A 266 -1.51 3.97 -21.95
C THR A 266 -0.94 2.59 -22.28
N VAL A 267 -0.15 2.01 -21.37
CA VAL A 267 0.46 0.67 -21.57
C VAL A 267 -0.63 -0.40 -21.69
N ARG A 268 -1.71 -0.28 -20.90
CA ARG A 268 -2.84 -1.20 -20.97
C ARG A 268 -3.57 -1.14 -22.31
N LYS A 269 -3.79 0.06 -22.86
CA LYS A 269 -4.42 0.22 -24.18
C LYS A 269 -3.60 -0.42 -25.30
N ASN A 270 -2.28 -0.44 -25.15
CA ASN A 270 -1.36 -1.04 -26.12
C ASN A 270 -1.28 -2.58 -25.99
N GLY A 271 -1.81 -3.16 -24.90
CA GLY A 271 -1.83 -4.61 -24.68
C GLY A 271 -0.56 -5.17 -24.03
N ASP A 272 0.33 -4.32 -23.54
CA ASP A 272 1.70 -4.70 -23.12
C ASP A 272 1.85 -5.06 -21.63
N ILE A 273 0.74 -5.11 -20.87
CA ILE A 273 0.79 -5.43 -19.44
C ILE A 273 0.59 -6.92 -19.22
N PHE A 274 1.66 -7.61 -18.82
CA PHE A 274 1.57 -8.96 -18.27
C PHE A 274 1.18 -8.93 -16.78
N PRO A 275 0.41 -9.92 -16.28
CA PRO A 275 0.04 -10.03 -14.86
C PRO A 275 1.17 -9.87 -13.84
N SER A 276 2.34 -10.47 -14.10
CA SER A 276 3.50 -10.37 -13.22
C SER A 276 4.18 -9.00 -13.29
N SER A 277 4.18 -8.37 -14.47
CA SER A 277 4.64 -6.99 -14.66
C SER A 277 3.75 -6.00 -13.93
N TYR A 278 2.43 -6.25 -13.94
CA TYR A 278 1.46 -5.46 -13.20
C TYR A 278 1.78 -5.42 -11.71
N ARG A 279 1.93 -6.60 -11.10
CA ARG A 279 2.24 -6.72 -9.67
C ARG A 279 3.53 -5.98 -9.30
N HIS A 280 4.64 -6.31 -9.95
CA HIS A 280 5.95 -5.80 -9.51
C HIS A 280 6.15 -4.32 -9.84
N LEU A 281 5.71 -3.86 -11.00
CA LEU A 281 5.92 -2.49 -11.41
C LEU A 281 4.86 -1.56 -10.84
N PHE A 282 3.59 -1.93 -10.89
CA PHE A 282 2.52 -1.00 -10.52
C PHE A 282 2.15 -1.09 -9.04
N LEU A 283 2.19 -2.28 -8.43
CA LEU A 283 1.85 -2.46 -7.03
C LEU A 283 3.09 -2.45 -6.11
N ASP A 284 4.12 -3.25 -6.36
CA ASP A 284 5.29 -3.30 -5.47
C ASP A 284 6.06 -1.97 -5.48
N LEU A 285 6.36 -1.40 -6.66
CA LEU A 285 6.98 -0.07 -6.76
C LEU A 285 5.99 1.09 -6.57
N GLY A 286 4.68 0.80 -6.49
CA GLY A 286 3.68 1.82 -6.30
C GLY A 286 3.70 2.92 -7.36
N VAL A 287 3.86 2.59 -8.65
CA VAL A 287 3.88 3.58 -9.76
C VAL A 287 2.70 4.56 -9.67
N PHE A 288 1.56 4.10 -9.15
CA PHE A 288 0.40 4.93 -8.86
C PHE A 288 0.60 5.98 -7.75
N PHE A 289 1.80 6.24 -7.23
CA PHE A 289 2.07 7.28 -6.25
C PHE A 289 2.93 8.42 -6.76
N TRP A 290 3.75 8.19 -7.78
CA TRP A 290 4.86 9.08 -8.10
C TRP A 290 4.48 10.18 -9.09
N ASP A 291 5.08 11.36 -8.92
CA ASP A 291 4.94 12.44 -9.89
C ASP A 291 5.75 12.18 -11.16
N GLN A 292 5.47 12.94 -12.22
CA GLN A 292 6.13 12.76 -13.52
C GLN A 292 7.65 12.85 -13.40
N ASP A 293 8.15 13.85 -12.66
CA ASP A 293 9.60 14.06 -12.49
C ASP A 293 10.28 12.86 -11.85
N ARG A 294 9.61 12.20 -10.89
CA ARG A 294 10.13 11.00 -10.25
C ARG A 294 10.08 9.79 -11.16
N LEU A 295 8.98 9.61 -11.89
CA LEU A 295 8.90 8.56 -12.91
C LEU A 295 9.97 8.76 -13.99
N MET A 296 10.25 9.99 -14.41
CA MET A 296 11.33 10.28 -15.37
C MET A 296 12.70 9.95 -14.79
N LEU A 297 12.96 10.34 -13.53
CA LEU A 297 14.22 10.05 -12.84
C LEU A 297 14.52 8.54 -12.78
N TRP A 298 13.48 7.73 -12.53
CA TRP A 298 13.59 6.27 -12.48
C TRP A 298 13.45 5.58 -13.85
N GLY A 299 13.39 6.34 -14.94
CA GLY A 299 13.21 5.79 -16.28
C GLY A 299 11.86 5.09 -16.51
N LEU A 300 10.86 5.37 -15.67
CA LEU A 300 9.51 4.79 -15.71
C LEU A 300 8.47 5.71 -16.40
N ALA A 301 8.90 6.77 -17.09
CA ALA A 301 7.98 7.72 -17.70
C ALA A 301 7.50 7.34 -19.11
N ASP A 302 8.28 6.55 -19.86
CA ASP A 302 7.93 6.17 -21.23
C ASP A 302 7.15 4.85 -21.28
N PRO A 303 5.90 4.84 -21.78
CA PRO A 303 5.14 3.61 -22.00
C PRO A 303 5.86 2.55 -22.84
N SER A 304 6.74 2.92 -23.79
CA SER A 304 7.42 1.94 -24.65
C SER A 304 8.44 1.10 -23.89
N ASP A 305 9.02 1.65 -22.84
CA ASP A 305 10.14 1.05 -22.12
C ASP A 305 9.69 0.07 -21.04
N ILE A 306 8.39 0.08 -20.70
CA ILE A 306 7.80 -0.72 -19.63
C ILE A 306 8.02 -2.23 -19.83
N SER A 307 7.96 -2.70 -21.07
CA SER A 307 8.20 -4.12 -21.39
C SER A 307 9.64 -4.54 -21.07
N THR A 308 10.61 -3.72 -21.48
CA THR A 308 12.05 -3.90 -21.23
C THR A 308 12.36 -3.81 -19.75
N ILE A 309 11.84 -2.79 -19.07
CA ILE A 309 12.02 -2.58 -17.63
C ILE A 309 11.48 -3.78 -16.84
N CYS A 310 10.30 -4.27 -17.21
CA CYS A 310 9.72 -5.47 -16.59
C CYS A 310 10.54 -6.74 -16.82
N ALA A 311 11.14 -6.90 -18.01
CA ALA A 311 12.03 -8.02 -18.29
C ALA A 311 13.29 -7.95 -17.39
N SER A 312 13.87 -6.76 -17.26
CA SER A 312 15.01 -6.51 -16.37
C SER A 312 14.64 -6.78 -14.90
N PHE A 313 13.46 -6.33 -14.44
CA PHE A 313 12.96 -6.62 -13.09
C PHE A 313 12.85 -8.12 -12.83
N LYS A 314 12.19 -8.86 -13.73
CA LYS A 314 12.04 -10.32 -13.59
C LYS A 314 13.38 -11.04 -13.54
N GLU A 315 14.34 -10.62 -14.38
CA GLU A 315 15.65 -11.25 -14.41
C GLU A 315 16.44 -10.99 -13.12
N ARG A 316 16.41 -9.77 -12.58
CA ARG A 316 17.07 -9.48 -11.30
C ARG A 316 16.39 -10.17 -10.12
N ILE A 317 15.06 -10.26 -10.13
CA ILE A 317 14.30 -11.06 -9.17
C ILE A 317 14.71 -12.53 -9.23
N ARG A 318 14.85 -13.09 -10.43
CA ARG A 318 15.31 -14.46 -10.62
C ARG A 318 16.73 -14.65 -10.09
N GLN A 319 17.62 -13.69 -10.34
CA GLN A 319 18.99 -13.71 -9.81
C GLN A 319 19.01 -13.62 -8.28
N ALA A 320 18.16 -12.77 -7.70
CA ALA A 320 17.94 -12.68 -6.27
C ALA A 320 17.48 -14.03 -5.71
N HIS A 321 16.38 -14.58 -6.21
CA HIS A 321 15.80 -15.83 -5.73
C HIS A 321 16.76 -17.01 -5.86
N ALA A 322 17.47 -17.13 -6.98
CA ALA A 322 18.50 -18.17 -7.16
C ALA A 322 19.65 -18.06 -6.15
N GLN A 323 19.86 -16.87 -5.57
CA GLN A 323 20.85 -16.62 -4.52
C GLN A 323 20.25 -16.80 -3.12
N PHE A 324 18.96 -16.54 -2.90
CA PHE A 324 18.33 -16.53 -1.57
C PHE A 324 17.54 -17.80 -1.21
N GLU A 325 17.02 -18.59 -2.16
CA GLU A 325 16.12 -19.74 -1.89
C GLU A 325 16.78 -20.92 -1.15
N VAL A 326 18.09 -20.91 -0.91
CA VAL A 326 18.82 -22.06 -0.31
C VAL A 326 19.59 -21.70 0.96
N MET A 327 19.53 -20.44 1.44
CA MET A 327 20.34 -20.02 2.58
C MET A 327 19.56 -20.04 3.88
N ASN A 328 20.08 -20.74 4.90
CA ASN A 328 19.61 -20.54 6.26
C ASN A 328 20.07 -19.15 6.77
N PHE A 329 19.53 -18.71 7.92
CA PHE A 329 19.81 -17.37 8.46
C PHE A 329 21.32 -17.09 8.71
N HIS A 330 22.12 -18.10 9.05
CA HIS A 330 23.57 -17.95 9.20
C HIS A 330 24.29 -17.84 7.85
N ASP A 331 23.89 -18.64 6.86
CA ASP A 331 24.41 -18.56 5.49
C ASP A 331 24.09 -17.20 4.84
N TYR A 332 22.96 -16.58 5.20
CA TYR A 332 22.57 -15.25 4.76
C TYR A 332 23.51 -14.16 5.28
N GLN A 333 23.87 -14.18 6.58
CA GLN A 333 24.79 -13.20 7.17
C GLN A 333 26.21 -13.32 6.60
N ASP A 334 26.70 -14.55 6.44
CA ASP A 334 27.98 -14.82 5.78
C ASP A 334 27.97 -14.41 4.30
N PHE A 335 26.84 -14.60 3.62
CA PHE A 335 26.64 -14.15 2.24
C PHE A 335 26.66 -12.63 2.13
N ILE A 336 25.95 -11.89 3.00
CA ILE A 336 25.99 -10.42 3.02
C ILE A 336 27.42 -9.92 3.25
N GLN A 337 28.18 -10.55 4.13
CA GLN A 337 29.59 -10.21 4.36
C GLN A 337 30.49 -10.52 3.15
N ARG A 338 30.28 -11.67 2.49
CA ARG A 338 30.98 -12.01 1.24
C ARG A 338 30.63 -11.05 0.12
N ARG A 339 29.36 -10.64 -0.01
CA ARG A 339 28.94 -9.65 -1.00
C ARG A 339 29.52 -8.27 -0.74
N LYS A 340 29.53 -7.81 0.51
CA LYS A 340 30.23 -6.58 0.91
C LYS A 340 31.71 -6.66 0.49
N SER A 341 32.35 -7.81 0.67
CA SER A 341 33.73 -8.05 0.27
C SER A 341 33.93 -8.09 -1.26
N GLU A 342 33.04 -8.75 -2.01
CA GLU A 342 33.07 -8.80 -3.48
C GLU A 342 32.79 -7.44 -4.10
N TRP A 343 31.89 -6.64 -3.51
CA TRP A 343 31.63 -5.27 -3.90
C TRP A 343 32.85 -4.38 -3.67
N ILE A 344 33.61 -4.55 -2.58
CA ILE A 344 34.90 -3.89 -2.37
C ILE A 344 35.91 -4.29 -3.46
N VAL A 345 35.93 -5.57 -3.87
CA VAL A 345 36.82 -6.05 -4.94
C VAL A 345 36.43 -5.49 -6.32
N GLN A 346 35.14 -5.39 -6.63
CA GLN A 346 34.67 -4.78 -7.87
C GLN A 346 34.87 -3.26 -7.87
N TRP A 347 34.71 -2.62 -6.71
CA TRP A 347 34.98 -1.20 -6.47
C TRP A 347 36.46 -0.84 -6.70
N THR A 348 37.39 -1.63 -6.15
CA THR A 348 38.83 -1.44 -6.36
C THR A 348 39.33 -1.75 -7.78
N ARG A 349 38.49 -2.35 -8.64
CA ARG A 349 38.85 -2.77 -10.00
C ARG A 349 38.15 -1.98 -11.11
N ARG A 350 37.28 -1.01 -10.79
CA ARG A 350 36.74 -0.10 -11.82
C ARG A 350 37.84 0.88 -12.27
N PRO A 351 38.08 1.03 -13.58
CA PRO A 351 39.18 1.86 -14.11
C PRO A 351 38.92 3.38 -14.06
N VAL A 352 37.78 3.82 -13.52
CA VAL A 352 37.42 5.24 -13.41
C VAL A 352 37.52 5.64 -11.94
N GLN A 353 38.52 6.46 -11.63
CA GLN A 353 38.58 7.21 -10.38
C GLN A 353 37.49 8.28 -10.44
N CYS A 354 36.35 8.04 -9.81
CA CYS A 354 35.47 9.13 -9.48
C CYS A 354 35.89 9.77 -8.16
N SER A 355 35.67 11.08 -8.05
CA SER A 355 35.96 11.83 -6.83
C SER A 355 34.97 11.46 -5.72
N SER A 356 35.41 11.55 -4.47
CA SER A 356 34.59 11.22 -3.29
C SER A 356 33.33 12.09 -3.12
N GLU A 357 33.22 13.19 -3.88
CA GLU A 357 32.10 14.13 -3.83
C GLU A 357 31.04 13.86 -4.90
N GLU A 358 31.33 13.01 -5.89
CA GLU A 358 30.35 12.59 -6.92
C GLU A 358 29.54 11.34 -6.54
N TRP A 359 29.82 10.71 -5.39
CA TRP A 359 29.14 9.48 -4.96
C TRP A 359 28.34 9.72 -3.69
#